data_AF-A0A527HRF2-F1
#
_entry.id   AF-A0A527HRF2-F1
#
_cell.length_a   1.000
_cell.length_b   1.000
_cell.length_c   1.000
_cell.angle_alpha   90.00
_cell.angle_beta   90.00
_cell.angle_gamma   90.00
#
_symmetry.space_group_name_H-M   'P 1'
#
loop_
_entity.id
_entity.type
_entity.pdbx_description
1 polymer ?
#
loop_
_entity_poly.entity_id
_entity_poly.type
_entity_poly.pdbx_seq_one_letter_code
_entity_poly.pdbx_strand_id
1 'polypeptide(L)'
;MPSTSIRKFEYDPNTEVLSVWFVASGRQYEFLDVPPETFADFRTAFAKGRYFNDRIRNHFAFRSVAQAPTPAAHVGADRAKRPGGSHACRVPGRTPDRS
;
A
#
# COMPACT_ATOMS: atom_id res chain seq x y z
N MET A 1 13.35 1.11 27.21
CA MET A 1 12.90 -0.20 26.69
C MET A 1 12.34 0.00 25.29
N PRO A 2 12.91 -0.56 24.21
CA PRO A 2 12.31 -0.46 22.89
C PRO A 2 11.52 -1.73 22.59
N SER A 3 10.23 -1.72 22.92
CA SER A 3 9.30 -2.85 22.77
C SER A 3 8.88 -3.06 21.31
N THR A 4 9.81 -3.19 20.38
CA THR A 4 9.50 -3.66 19.02
C THR A 4 9.64 -5.18 19.00
N SER A 5 8.64 -5.86 19.57
CA SER A 5 8.51 -7.30 19.46
C SER A 5 8.08 -7.63 18.02
N ILE A 6 9.07 -7.82 17.15
CA ILE A 6 8.88 -8.26 15.77
C ILE A 6 8.45 -9.72 15.81
N ARG A 7 7.26 -10.01 15.27
CA ARG A 7 6.71 -11.37 15.21
C ARG A 7 7.37 -12.17 14.10
N LYS A 8 7.45 -11.54 12.94
CA LYS A 8 7.92 -12.10 11.68
C LYS A 8 8.47 -10.96 10.85
N PHE A 9 9.39 -11.30 9.95
CA PHE A 9 9.85 -10.42 8.89
C PHE A 9 10.16 -11.26 7.65
N GLU A 10 9.98 -10.67 6.47
CA GLU A 10 10.27 -11.27 5.16
C GLU A 10 10.95 -10.21 4.31
N TYR A 11 11.93 -10.63 3.52
CA TYR A 11 12.72 -9.74 2.69
C TYR A 11 12.76 -10.27 1.26
N ASP A 12 12.43 -9.40 0.31
CA ASP A 12 12.51 -9.69 -1.11
C ASP A 12 13.73 -8.99 -1.72
N PRO A 13 14.80 -9.73 -2.09
CA PRO A 13 16.00 -9.13 -2.66
C PRO A 13 15.80 -8.59 -4.08
N ASN A 14 14.75 -9.01 -4.80
CA ASN A 14 14.47 -8.55 -6.16
C ASN A 14 13.85 -7.14 -6.19
N THR A 15 13.09 -6.79 -5.15
CA THR A 15 12.38 -5.51 -5.05
C THR A 15 12.89 -4.65 -3.89
N GLU A 16 13.85 -5.16 -3.13
CA GLU A 16 14.45 -4.51 -1.96
C GLU A 16 13.39 -4.12 -0.91
N VAL A 17 12.36 -4.97 -0.76
CA VAL A 17 11.24 -4.75 0.15
C VAL A 17 11.38 -5.61 1.40
N LEU A 18 11.35 -4.96 2.57
CA LEU A 18 11.32 -5.62 3.87
C LEU A 18 9.92 -5.52 4.49
N SER A 19 9.23 -6.65 4.55
CA SER A 19 7.96 -6.80 5.26
C SER A 19 8.20 -7.16 6.72
N VAL A 20 7.58 -6.43 7.64
CA VAL A 20 7.71 -6.63 9.10
C VAL A 20 6.35 -6.67 9.76
N TRP A 21 6.10 -7.71 10.56
CA TRP A 21 4.89 -7.87 11.36
C TRP A 21 5.20 -7.59 12.83
N PHE A 22 4.56 -6.58 13.41
CA PHE A 22 4.74 -6.22 14.82
C PHE A 22 3.69 -6.90 15.70
N VAL A 23 4.08 -7.58 16.79
CA VAL A 23 3.10 -8.15 17.73
C VAL A 23 2.39 -7.07 18.55
N ALA A 24 3.08 -5.95 18.84
CA ALA A 24 2.55 -4.90 19.70
C ALA A 24 1.31 -4.21 19.09
N SER A 25 1.27 -4.11 17.76
CA SER A 25 0.16 -3.48 17.03
C SER A 25 -0.61 -4.45 16.14
N GLY A 26 -0.12 -5.68 15.95
CA GLY A 26 -0.70 -6.66 15.02
C GLY A 26 -0.67 -6.21 13.56
N ARG A 27 0.10 -5.17 13.22
CA ARG A 27 0.12 -4.53 11.90
C ARG A 27 1.35 -4.95 11.09
N GLN A 28 1.17 -5.01 9.78
CA GLN A 28 2.24 -5.22 8.81
C GLN A 28 2.74 -3.87 8.29
N TYR A 29 4.06 -3.78 8.15
CA TYR A 29 4.73 -2.63 7.56
C TYR A 29 5.67 -3.13 6.49
N GLU A 30 5.68 -2.45 5.35
CA GLU A 30 6.62 -2.70 4.26
C GLU A 30 7.57 -1.52 4.16
N PHE A 31 8.87 -1.80 4.22
CA PHE A 31 9.94 -0.85 4.01
C PHE A 31 10.47 -1.04 2.60
N LEU A 32 10.47 0.04 1.83
CA LEU A 32 10.93 0.09 0.44
C LEU A 32 12.39 0.58 0.40
N ASP A 33 13.11 0.25 -0.67
CA ASP A 33 14.51 0.64 -0.88
C ASP A 33 15.46 0.13 0.23
N VAL A 34 15.18 -1.04 0.81
CA VAL A 34 16.04 -1.64 1.84
C VAL A 34 17.09 -2.53 1.18
N PRO A 35 18.37 -2.12 1.14
CA PRO A 35 19.40 -2.92 0.49
C PRO A 35 19.65 -4.22 1.27
N PRO A 36 20.08 -5.29 0.57
CA PRO A 36 20.26 -6.61 1.17
C PRO A 36 21.33 -6.62 2.28
N GLU A 37 22.30 -5.70 2.21
CA GLU A 37 23.29 -5.47 3.26
C GLU A 37 22.63 -5.03 4.57
N THR A 38 21.69 -4.08 4.51
CA THR A 38 20.95 -3.61 5.69
C THR A 38 20.11 -4.73 6.29
N PHE A 39 19.52 -5.59 5.44
CA PHE A 39 18.78 -6.76 5.91
C PHE A 39 19.69 -7.80 6.58
N ALA A 40 20.87 -8.06 6.04
CA ALA A 40 21.85 -8.97 6.64
C ALA A 40 22.33 -8.48 8.01
N ASP A 41 22.64 -7.19 8.14
CA ASP A 41 22.96 -6.53 9.42
C ASP A 41 21.79 -6.64 10.40
N PHE A 42 20.56 -6.37 9.94
CA PHE A 42 19.37 -6.49 10.77
C PHE A 42 19.12 -7.93 11.26
N ARG A 43 19.38 -8.93 10.41
CA ARG A 43 19.25 -10.34 10.75
C ARG A 43 20.26 -10.77 11.82
N THR A 44 21.50 -10.31 11.70
CA THR A 44 22.61 -10.65 12.60
C THR A 44 22.62 -9.82 13.88
N ALA A 45 21.96 -8.66 13.89
CA ALA A 45 21.88 -7.79 15.05
C ALA A 45 21.26 -8.50 16.28
N PHE A 46 21.96 -8.42 17.41
CA PHE A 46 21.46 -8.87 18.71
C PHE A 46 20.30 -7.97 19.19
N ALA A 47 20.41 -6.66 18.96
CA ALA A 47 19.41 -5.67 19.33
C ALA A 47 18.58 -5.20 18.12
N LYS A 48 17.84 -6.13 17.48
CA LYS A 48 17.04 -5.88 16.28
C LYS A 48 16.15 -4.63 16.39
N GLY A 49 15.50 -4.44 17.54
CA GLY A 49 14.63 -3.29 17.77
C GLY A 49 15.35 -1.94 17.81
N ARG A 50 16.57 -1.90 18.37
CA ARG A 50 17.39 -0.68 18.39
C ARG A 50 17.94 -0.37 17.01
N TYR A 51 18.46 -1.38 16.31
CA TYR A 51 18.95 -1.24 14.93
C TYR A 51 17.83 -0.74 14.02
N PHE A 52 16.65 -1.34 14.10
CA PHE A 52 15.50 -0.94 13.29
C PHE A 52 15.05 0.50 13.55
N ASN A 53 14.97 0.92 14.81
CA ASN A 53 14.52 2.28 15.13
C ASN A 53 15.52 3.35 14.67
N ASP A 54 16.82 3.05 14.75
CA ASP A 54 17.91 3.96 14.40
C ASP A 54 18.16 3.98 12.89
N ARG A 55 18.36 2.80 12.28
CA ARG A 55 18.79 2.63 10.90
C ARG A 55 17.66 2.47 9.90
N ILE A 56 16.47 2.04 10.31
CA ILE A 56 15.39 1.70 9.37
C ILE A 56 14.26 2.73 9.39
N ARG A 57 13.68 2.99 10.57
CA ARG A 57 12.49 3.86 10.72
C ARG A 57 12.68 5.28 10.18
N ASN A 58 13.86 5.87 10.35
CA ASN A 58 14.12 7.26 9.96
C ASN A 58 14.88 7.41 8.63
N HIS A 59 15.30 6.30 8.01
CA HIS A 59 16.13 6.31 6.82
C HIS A 59 15.41 5.81 5.57
N PHE A 60 14.43 4.91 5.71
CA PHE A 60 13.76 4.32 4.57
C PHE A 60 12.29 4.70 4.52
N ALA A 61 11.77 4.79 3.30
CA ALA A 61 10.36 4.94 3.06
C ALA A 61 9.63 3.68 3.55
N PHE A 62 8.60 3.87 4.36
CA PHE A 62 7.78 2.77 4.85
C PHE A 62 6.32 3.04 4.59
N ARG A 63 5.58 1.98 4.28
CA ARG A 63 4.12 1.99 4.21
C ARG A 63 3.55 1.05 5.25
N SER A 64 2.57 1.53 5.99
CA SER A 64 1.75 0.63 6.79
C SER A 64 0.80 -0.11 5.86
N VAL A 65 0.94 -1.43 5.80
CA VAL A 65 -0.07 -2.29 5.22
C VAL A 65 -1.13 -2.44 6.29
N ALA A 66 -1.99 -1.43 6.42
CA ALA A 66 -3.31 -1.68 6.95
C ALA A 66 -3.85 -2.79 6.07
N GLN A 67 -4.06 -3.97 6.64
CA GLN A 67 -4.69 -5.08 5.93
C GLN A 67 -6.03 -4.52 5.45
N ALA A 68 -6.06 -4.04 4.21
CA ALA A 68 -7.32 -3.71 3.56
C ALA A 68 -8.11 -5.01 3.64
N PRO A 69 -9.39 -4.98 4.01
CA PRO A 69 -10.22 -6.15 3.81
C PRO A 69 -10.01 -6.52 2.33
N THR A 70 -9.48 -7.72 2.12
CA THR A 70 -9.15 -8.34 0.83
C THR A 70 -9.78 -7.60 -0.36
N PRO A 71 -9.00 -7.08 -1.33
CA PRO A 71 -9.61 -6.59 -2.56
C PRO A 71 -10.20 -7.81 -3.25
N ALA A 72 -11.50 -8.03 -3.06
CA ALA A 72 -12.26 -8.78 -4.03
C ALA A 72 -12.06 -8.05 -5.37
N ALA A 73 -11.55 -8.78 -6.35
CA ALA A 73 -11.57 -8.44 -7.78
C ALA A 73 -10.65 -7.28 -8.23
N HIS A 74 -9.39 -7.62 -8.47
CA HIS A 74 -8.70 -7.12 -9.67
C HIS A 74 -9.22 -7.91 -10.88
N VAL A 75 -10.32 -7.47 -11.50
CA VAL A 75 -10.62 -7.81 -12.91
C VAL A 75 -11.08 -6.54 -13.61
N GLY A 76 -10.31 -6.13 -14.63
CA GLY A 76 -10.85 -5.35 -15.73
C GLY A 76 -10.57 -3.85 -15.71
N ALA A 77 -9.30 -3.44 -15.69
CA ALA A 77 -8.92 -2.20 -16.37
C ALA A 77 -8.47 -2.56 -17.79
N ASP A 78 -9.41 -3.04 -18.62
CA ASP A 78 -9.19 -3.11 -20.05
C ASP A 78 -9.46 -1.74 -20.68
N ARG A 79 -8.51 -1.40 -21.52
CA ARG A 79 -8.33 -0.16 -22.24
C ARG A 79 -9.18 -0.21 -23.50
N ALA A 80 -10.31 0.50 -23.52
CA ALA A 80 -11.02 0.82 -24.76
C ALA A 80 -11.19 2.34 -24.94
N LYS A 81 -10.16 2.95 -25.51
CA LYS A 81 -10.20 4.25 -26.17
C LYS A 81 -11.05 4.11 -27.43
N ARG A 82 -12.22 4.78 -27.56
CA ARG A 82 -12.74 5.34 -28.83
C ARG A 82 -13.71 6.51 -28.61
N PRO A 83 -13.81 7.44 -29.58
CA PRO A 83 -14.35 8.79 -29.41
C PRO A 83 -15.74 8.99 -30.05
N GLY A 84 -16.40 10.10 -29.67
CA GLY A 84 -17.38 10.80 -30.50
C GLY A 84 -18.85 10.44 -30.26
N GLY A 85 -19.70 11.47 -30.22
CA GLY A 85 -21.15 11.30 -30.34
C GLY A 85 -21.98 12.33 -29.59
N SER A 86 -22.05 13.54 -30.16
CA SER A 86 -23.01 14.57 -29.78
C SER A 86 -24.44 14.04 -29.85
N HIS A 87 -25.24 14.23 -28.80
CA HIS A 87 -26.70 14.29 -28.91
C HIS A 87 -27.23 15.41 -28.02
N ALA A 88 -27.31 16.59 -28.61
CA ALA A 88 -28.34 17.55 -28.26
C ALA A 88 -29.72 16.99 -28.66
N CYS A 89 -30.72 17.39 -27.88
CA CYS A 89 -32.17 17.46 -28.12
C CYS A 89 -32.91 16.80 -26.96
N ARG A 90 -34.00 17.34 -26.42
CA ARG A 90 -34.67 18.64 -26.50
C ARG A 90 -35.78 18.51 -25.45
N VAL A 91 -35.88 19.44 -24.52
CA VAL A 91 -37.01 19.50 -23.56
C VAL A 91 -38.30 19.80 -24.33
N PRO A 92 -39.38 19.01 -24.20
CA PRO A 92 -40.71 19.51 -24.46
C PRO A 92 -41.28 20.08 -23.15
N GLY A 93 -41.24 21.41 -23.03
CA GLY A 93 -42.03 22.13 -22.04
C GLY A 93 -43.46 22.34 -22.54
N ARG A 94 -44.41 22.25 -21.59
CA ARG A 94 -45.66 23.04 -21.44
C ARG A 94 -46.60 23.13 -22.65
N THR A 95 -47.92 23.00 -22.57
CA THR A 95 -48.99 22.66 -21.61
C THR A 95 -50.26 22.67 -22.50
N PRO A 96 -51.36 22.01 -22.14
CA PRO A 96 -52.60 22.05 -22.91
C PRO A 96 -53.45 23.28 -22.56
N ASP A 97 -54.53 23.49 -23.32
CA ASP A 97 -55.69 24.36 -23.09
C ASP A 97 -55.76 25.63 -23.98
N ARG A 98 -56.75 25.69 -24.89
CA ARG A 98 -58.06 26.30 -24.58
C ARG A 98 -58.98 26.38 -25.82
N SER A 99 -60.25 26.07 -25.56
CA SER A 99 -61.55 26.42 -26.19
C SER A 99 -61.66 26.72 -27.68
#